data_AF-A0A847A7P1-F1
#
_entry.id   AF-A0A847A7P1-F1
#
_cell.length_a   1.000
_cell.length_b   1.000
_cell.length_c   1.000
_cell.angle_alpha   90.00
_cell.angle_beta   90.00
_cell.angle_gamma   90.00
#
_symmetry.space_group_name_H-M   'P 1'
#
loop_
_entity.id
_entity.type
_entity.pdbx_description
1 polymer ?
#
loop_
_entity_poly.entity_id
_entity_poly.type
_entity_poly.pdbx_seq_one_letter_code
_entity_poly.pdbx_strand_id
1 'polypeptide(L)' 'PEIAAEVAAYVAYVTPVQGAQEAMADIDPSQVNNPAIFPSESDWTKLKQFRILTPEEDNRYSTAFQRALGL' A
#
# COMPACT_ATOMS: atom_id res chain seq x y z
N PRO A 1 -11.60 1.02 -14.95
CA PRO A 1 -11.61 1.02 -13.46
C PRO A 1 -11.89 -0.38 -12.89
N GLU A 2 -12.76 -1.12 -13.58
CA GLU A 2 -13.21 -2.49 -13.36
C GLU A 2 -12.05 -3.48 -13.25
N ILE A 3 -11.13 -3.50 -14.22
CA ILE A 3 -9.95 -4.38 -14.17
C ILE A 3 -9.08 -4.07 -12.94
N ALA A 4 -8.93 -2.78 -12.61
CA ALA A 4 -8.15 -2.39 -11.43
C ALA A 4 -8.84 -2.78 -10.12
N ALA A 5 -10.18 -2.74 -10.09
CA ALA A 5 -10.98 -3.18 -8.95
C ALA A 5 -10.94 -4.72 -8.81
N GLU A 6 -10.96 -5.48 -9.91
CA GLU A 6 -10.79 -6.94 -9.90
C GLU A 6 -9.42 -7.34 -9.35
N VAL A 7 -8.35 -6.69 -9.82
CA VAL A 7 -7.00 -6.91 -9.27
C VAL A 7 -6.95 -6.55 -7.80
N ALA A 8 -7.48 -5.39 -7.41
CA ALA A 8 -7.49 -4.94 -6.02
C ALA A 8 -8.30 -5.88 -5.10
N ALA A 9 -9.41 -6.45 -5.59
CA ALA A 9 -10.20 -7.44 -4.86
C ALA A 9 -9.41 -8.73 -4.63
N TYR A 10 -8.61 -9.14 -5.62
CA TYR A 10 -7.81 -10.36 -5.53
C TYR A 10 -6.57 -10.20 -4.63
N VAL A 11 -5.83 -9.10 -4.74
CA VAL A 11 -4.56 -8.91 -4.02
C VAL A 11 -4.67 -8.08 -2.74
N ALA A 12 -5.83 -7.47 -2.47
CA ALA A 12 -6.09 -6.61 -1.32
C ALA A 12 -5.05 -5.49 -1.13
N TYR A 13 -4.74 -4.75 -2.20
CA TYR A 13 -3.73 -3.68 -2.20
C TYR A 13 -4.31 -2.36 -2.73
N VAL A 14 -3.73 -1.23 -2.27
CA VAL A 14 -4.15 0.11 -2.71
C VAL A 14 -3.93 0.30 -4.21
N THR A 15 -5.00 0.66 -4.92
CA THR A 15 -4.99 0.88 -6.37
C THR A 15 -4.83 2.37 -6.72
N PRO A 16 -4.02 2.72 -7.74
CA PRO A 16 -3.85 4.11 -8.16
C PRO A 16 -4.98 4.61 -9.09
N VAL A 17 -5.92 3.73 -9.48
CA VAL A 17 -6.94 4.04 -10.49
C VAL A 17 -8.17 4.65 -9.84
N GLN A 18 -8.43 5.92 -10.14
CA GLN A 18 -9.69 6.58 -9.76
C GLN A 18 -10.89 5.83 -10.36
N GLY A 19 -11.98 5.69 -9.60
CA GLY A 19 -13.15 4.93 -10.02
C GLY A 19 -13.13 3.46 -9.63
N ALA A 20 -12.00 2.95 -9.11
CA ALA A 20 -11.88 1.54 -8.72
C ALA A 20 -12.70 1.19 -7.46
N GLN A 21 -12.91 2.16 -6.56
CA GLN A 21 -13.72 1.95 -5.36
C GLN A 21 -15.21 1.82 -5.71
N GLU A 22 -15.68 2.61 -6.67
CA GLU A 22 -17.04 2.55 -7.18
C GLU A 22 -17.26 1.24 -7.94
N ALA A 23 -16.33 0.87 -8.82
CA ALA A 23 -16.38 -0.40 -9.56
C ALA A 23 -16.30 -1.63 -8.64
N MET A 24 -15.69 -1.51 -7.46
CA MET A 24 -15.64 -2.59 -6.46
C MET A 24 -17.04 -3.01 -6.00
N ALA A 25 -18.04 -2.12 -6.04
CA ALA A 25 -19.40 -2.43 -5.61
C ALA A 25 -20.05 -3.55 -6.44
N ASP A 26 -19.67 -3.70 -7.71
CA ASP A 26 -20.17 -4.76 -8.59
C ASP A 26 -19.34 -6.05 -8.50
N ILE A 27 -18.11 -5.98 -7.96
CA ILE A 27 -17.15 -7.09 -7.89
C ILE A 27 -17.19 -7.76 -6.52
N ASP A 28 -16.94 -6.99 -5.45
CA ASP A 28 -17.00 -7.44 -4.07
C ASP A 28 -17.46 -6.28 -3.15
N PRO A 29 -18.78 -6.19 -2.87
CA PRO A 29 -19.34 -5.16 -1.99
C PRO A 29 -18.72 -5.11 -0.59
N SER A 30 -18.17 -6.24 -0.10
CA SER A 30 -17.55 -6.30 1.23
C SER A 30 -16.23 -5.52 1.31
N GLN A 31 -15.59 -5.29 0.16
CA GLN A 31 -14.28 -4.63 0.05
C GLN A 31 -14.35 -3.14 -0.29
N VAL A 32 -15.53 -2.62 -0.68
CA VAL A 32 -15.72 -1.21 -1.08
C VAL A 32 -15.23 -0.23 0.00
N ASN A 33 -15.44 -0.58 1.27
CA ASN A 33 -15.03 0.25 2.41
C ASN A 33 -13.79 -0.30 3.15
N ASN A 34 -13.03 -1.22 2.54
CA ASN A 34 -11.82 -1.75 3.15
C ASN A 34 -10.70 -0.69 3.10
N PRO A 35 -10.27 -0.13 4.25
CA PRO A 35 -9.27 0.93 4.27
C PRO A 35 -7.87 0.46 3.86
N ALA A 36 -7.62 -0.86 3.80
CA ALA A 36 -6.37 -1.41 3.28
C ALA A 36 -6.28 -1.32 1.74
N ILE A 37 -7.42 -1.18 1.06
CA ILE A 37 -7.52 -1.04 -0.41
C ILE A 37 -7.87 0.41 -0.79
N PHE A 38 -8.80 1.02 -0.04
CA PHE A 38 -9.28 2.38 -0.26
C PHE A 38 -9.10 3.22 1.03
N PRO A 39 -7.87 3.69 1.32
CA PRO A 39 -7.60 4.43 2.55
C PRO A 39 -8.35 5.76 2.57
N SER A 40 -8.87 6.13 3.75
CA SER A 40 -9.48 7.44 3.96
C SER A 40 -8.43 8.55 4.00
N GLU A 41 -8.85 9.81 3.86
CA GLU A 41 -7.96 10.98 4.07
C GLU A 41 -7.24 10.92 5.42
N SER A 42 -7.94 10.46 6.47
CA SER A 42 -7.34 10.32 7.80
C SER A 42 -6.22 9.27 7.87
N ASP A 43 -6.32 8.22 7.05
CA ASP A 43 -5.29 7.17 6.99
C ASP A 43 -4.04 7.68 6.29
N TRP A 44 -4.20 8.47 5.22
CA TRP A 44 -3.09 9.10 4.52
C TRP A 44 -2.22 9.99 5.43
N THR A 45 -2.81 10.64 6.44
CA THR A 45 -2.05 11.47 7.39
C THR A 45 -1.07 10.67 8.27
N LYS A 46 -1.34 9.38 8.47
CA LYS A 46 -0.53 8.49 9.31
C LYS A 46 0.67 7.91 8.54
N LEU A 47 0.60 7.89 7.22
CA LEU A 47 1.61 7.26 6.37
C LEU A 47 2.84 8.15 6.18
N LYS A 48 4.00 7.52 6.00
CA LYS A 48 5.27 8.17 5.70
C LYS A 48 5.88 7.49 4.47
N GLN A 49 6.14 8.27 3.43
CA GLN A 49 6.87 7.75 2.27
C GLN A 49 8.35 7.61 2.61
N PHE A 50 8.96 6.51 2.17
CA PHE A 50 10.40 6.35 2.24
C PHE A 50 11.05 7.31 1.26
N ARG A 51 11.97 8.13 1.77
CA ARG A 51 12.84 8.94 0.93
C ARG A 51 13.98 8.09 0.38
N ILE A 52 14.58 8.57 -0.71
CA ILE A 52 15.85 8.04 -1.20
C ILE A 52 16.92 8.25 -0.13
N LEU A 53 17.74 7.22 0.09
CA LEU A 53 18.82 7.21 1.07
C LEU A 53 20.15 7.61 0.41
N THR A 54 21.05 8.22 1.18
CA THR A 54 22.45 8.35 0.75
C THR A 54 23.16 7.00 0.85
N PRO A 55 24.32 6.81 0.16
CA PRO A 55 25.08 5.56 0.29
C PRO A 55 25.49 5.23 1.73
N GLU A 56 25.80 6.25 2.54
CA GLU A 56 26.15 6.07 3.95
C GLU A 56 24.94 5.59 4.78
N GLU A 57 23.77 6.17 4.54
CA GLU A 57 22.53 5.79 5.24
C GLU A 57 22.08 4.39 4.87
N ASP A 58 22.14 4.04 3.58
CA ASP A 58 21.82 2.71 3.08
C ASP A 58 22.71 1.64 3.72
N ASN A 59 24.03 1.88 3.76
CA ASN A 59 24.96 0.97 4.42
C ASN A 59 24.67 0.83 5.92
N ARG A 60 24.39 1.94 6.60
CA ARG A 60 24.08 1.94 8.03
C ARG A 60 22.82 1.14 8.35
N TYR A 61 21.73 1.38 7.62
CA TYR A 61 20.46 0.68 7.89
C TYR A 61 20.51 -0.78 7.47
N SER A 62 21.17 -1.11 6.35
CA SER A 62 21.37 -2.50 5.91
C SER A 62 22.18 -3.30 6.93
N THR A 63 23.27 -2.73 7.45
CA THR A 63 24.09 -3.36 8.49
C THR A 63 23.31 -3.56 9.79
N ALA A 64 22.53 -2.56 10.20
CA ALA A 64 21.68 -2.66 11.39
C ALA A 64 20.61 -3.75 11.24
N PHE A 65 20.02 -3.88 10.05
CA PHE A 65 19.03 -4.91 9.76
C PHE A 65 19.64 -6.32 9.76
N GLN A 66 20.80 -6.51 9.13
CA GLN A 66 21.54 -7.80 9.17
C GLN A 66 21.84 -8.23 10.61
N ARG A 67 22.33 -7.30 11.45
CA ARG A 67 22.56 -7.56 12.87
C ARG A 67 21.29 -7.97 13.60
N ALA A 68 20.15 -7.33 13.32
CA ALA A 68 18.87 -7.68 13.91
C ALA A 68 18.39 -9.09 13.50
N LEU A 69 18.76 -9.54 12.30
CA LEU A 69 18.53 -10.90 11.81
C LEU A 69 19.53 -11.93 12.38
N GLY A 70 20.60 -11.49 13.05
CA GLY A 70 21.66 -12.36 13.58
C GLY A 70 22.67 -12.81 12.52
N LEU A 71 22.77 -12.08 11.40
CA LEU A 71 23.72 -12.31 10.31
C LEU A 71 25.00 -11.47 10.49
#